data_AF-A0A951GPF6-F1
#
_entry.id   AF-A0A951GPF6-F1
#
_cell.length_a   1.000
_cell.length_b   1.000
_cell.length_c   1.000
_cell.angle_alpha   90.00
_cell.angle_beta   90.00
_cell.angle_gamma   90.00
#
_symmetry.space_group_name_H-M   'P 1'
#
loop_
_entity.id
_entity.type
_entity.pdbx_description
1 polymer ?
#
loop_
_entity_poly.entity_id
_entity_poly.type
_entity_poly.pdbx_seq_one_letter_code
_entity_poly.pdbx_strand_id
1 'polypeptide(L)'
;MRFEFGPHVLDVDRRELRRNGVLIEVEPQVHDLLAYLVAHRDRVVSKDDLLADVWGGRIVSESALSTRINAARRILGDDGAAQRLIRTLPRRGWRFVGEVREPVASDGADEPTPAGLINWAGGIRATLAIVFTDLVGFMHLSELLNDEDLARMMRIHFSETWKYIQLNNGWQIKTLGDGVLAVFRSVEAALDFAWAIHIAPGDQKLKVRAGINIGSVLITGHDITGSAVNVASRLTGQIKDAGIWLSDEAYQHLLSSRLPHHAHFIWRKHEGIEIGELQKTNLWSLANKITI
;
A
#
# COMPACT_ATOMS: atom_id res chain seq x y z
N MET A 1 -5.94 2.07 6.14
CA MET A 1 -6.72 1.11 6.92
C MET A 1 -7.85 1.86 7.61
N ARG A 2 -9.10 1.42 7.47
CA ARG A 2 -10.27 2.05 8.08
C ARG A 2 -10.95 1.10 9.05
N PHE A 3 -11.40 1.63 10.17
CA PHE A 3 -12.19 0.92 11.16
C PHE A 3 -13.51 1.63 11.41
N GLU A 4 -14.60 0.87 11.42
CA GLU A 4 -15.93 1.33 11.78
C GLU A 4 -16.35 0.75 13.12
N PHE A 5 -16.80 1.62 14.03
CA PHE A 5 -17.30 1.20 15.34
C PHE A 5 -18.37 2.17 15.86
N GLY A 6 -19.59 1.66 16.02
CA GLY A 6 -20.76 2.50 16.32
C GLY A 6 -20.93 3.61 15.26
N PRO A 7 -21.08 4.89 15.66
CA PRO A 7 -21.20 6.00 14.72
C PRO A 7 -19.84 6.51 14.18
N HIS A 8 -18.73 5.87 14.54
CA HIS A 8 -17.39 6.36 14.25
C HIS A 8 -16.74 5.63 13.08
N VAL A 9 -15.97 6.39 12.32
CA VAL A 9 -15.07 5.92 11.27
C VAL A 9 -13.69 6.44 11.60
N LEU A 10 -12.73 5.54 11.85
CA LEU A 10 -11.32 5.87 12.03
C LEU A 10 -10.56 5.48 10.77
N ASP A 11 -10.09 6.47 10.01
CA ASP A 11 -9.21 6.28 8.86
C ASP A 11 -7.77 6.54 9.28
N VAL A 12 -7.00 5.45 9.42
CA VAL A 12 -5.62 5.49 9.88
C VAL A 12 -4.70 6.11 8.82
N ASP A 13 -5.00 5.93 7.53
CA ASP A 13 -4.12 6.41 6.45
C ASP A 13 -4.26 7.93 6.28
N ARG A 14 -5.51 8.43 6.35
CA ARG A 14 -5.80 9.86 6.27
C ARG A 14 -5.62 10.59 7.60
N ARG A 15 -5.37 9.86 8.69
CA ARG A 15 -5.37 10.39 10.07
C ARG A 15 -6.67 11.13 10.41
N GLU A 16 -7.79 10.60 9.95
CA GLU A 16 -9.12 11.20 10.15
C GLU A 16 -9.97 10.35 11.10
N LEU A 17 -10.67 11.01 12.01
CA LEU A 17 -11.77 10.39 12.74
C LEU A 17 -13.06 11.12 12.36
N ARG A 18 -14.08 10.37 11.95
CA ARG A 18 -15.41 10.92 11.67
C ARG A 18 -16.44 10.32 12.62
N ARG A 19 -17.47 11.11 12.94
CA ARG A 19 -18.67 10.63 13.65
C ARG A 19 -19.90 11.03 12.86
N ASN A 20 -20.73 10.06 12.50
CA ASN A 20 -21.87 10.25 11.60
C ASN A 20 -21.46 10.97 10.30
N GLY A 21 -20.29 10.63 9.75
CA GLY A 21 -19.74 11.23 8.53
C GLY A 21 -19.05 12.60 8.69
N VAL A 22 -19.18 13.26 9.84
CA VAL A 22 -18.57 14.56 10.13
C VAL A 22 -17.16 14.38 10.69
N LEU A 23 -16.17 15.08 10.13
CA LEU A 23 -14.80 15.07 10.62
C LEU A 23 -14.72 15.64 12.03
N ILE A 24 -14.08 14.91 12.93
CA ILE A 24 -13.74 15.33 14.29
C ILE A 24 -12.26 15.68 14.31
N GLU A 25 -11.94 16.85 14.85
CA GLU A 25 -10.56 17.22 15.12
C GLU A 25 -10.00 16.34 16.24
N VAL A 26 -8.91 15.62 15.93
CA VAL A 26 -8.24 14.71 16.87
C VAL A 26 -6.77 15.08 16.91
N GLU A 27 -6.24 15.24 18.11
CA GLU A 27 -4.82 15.47 18.28
C GLU A 27 -4.01 14.25 17.78
N PRO A 28 -2.87 14.43 17.09
CA PRO A 28 -2.14 13.33 16.45
C PRO A 28 -1.86 12.14 17.37
N GLN A 29 -1.43 12.41 18.61
CA GLN A 29 -1.13 11.33 19.56
C GLN A 29 -2.39 10.61 20.09
N VAL A 30 -3.53 11.29 20.14
CA VAL A 30 -4.80 10.65 20.49
C VAL A 30 -5.29 9.79 19.34
N HIS A 31 -5.10 10.24 18.10
CA HIS A 31 -5.37 9.46 16.90
C HIS A 31 -4.51 8.19 16.87
N ASP A 32 -3.20 8.31 17.08
CA ASP A 32 -2.27 7.17 17.06
C ASP A 32 -2.61 6.15 18.16
N LEU A 33 -2.99 6.64 19.36
CA LEU A 33 -3.50 5.80 20.44
C LEU A 33 -4.77 5.03 20.04
N LEU A 34 -5.74 5.71 19.43
CA LEU A 34 -6.99 5.10 18.98
C LEU A 34 -6.74 4.02 17.92
N ALA A 35 -5.93 4.33 16.91
CA ALA A 35 -5.56 3.39 15.86
C ALA A 35 -4.91 2.14 16.44
N TYR A 36 -3.98 2.32 17.39
CA TYR A 36 -3.31 1.20 18.04
C TYR A 36 -4.28 0.31 18.84
N LEU A 37 -5.16 0.91 19.65
CA LEU A 37 -6.13 0.18 20.46
C LEU A 37 -7.13 -0.60 19.61
N VAL A 38 -7.61 -0.02 18.51
CA VAL A 38 -8.59 -0.63 17.61
C VAL A 38 -7.95 -1.77 16.78
N ALA A 39 -6.71 -1.58 16.31
CA ALA A 39 -5.96 -2.63 15.61
C ALA A 39 -5.67 -3.85 16.50
N HIS A 40 -5.52 -3.64 17.82
CA HIS A 40 -5.24 -4.69 18.81
C HIS A 40 -6.44 -5.06 19.69
N ARG A 41 -7.66 -4.79 19.24
CA ARG A 41 -8.93 -5.03 19.97
C ARG A 41 -9.11 -6.47 20.49
N ASP A 42 -8.44 -7.43 19.89
CA ASP A 42 -8.53 -8.85 20.23
C ASP A 42 -7.77 -9.21 21.52
N ARG A 43 -6.86 -8.32 21.97
CA ARG A 43 -6.05 -8.52 23.18
C ARG A 43 -6.12 -7.32 24.13
N VAL A 44 -5.52 -7.50 25.30
CA VAL A 44 -5.24 -6.38 26.20
C VAL A 44 -3.95 -5.71 25.75
N VAL A 45 -3.99 -4.40 25.61
CA VAL A 45 -2.86 -3.52 25.31
C VAL A 45 -2.28 -3.02 26.64
N SER A 46 -1.03 -3.37 26.88
CA SER A 46 -0.33 -3.01 28.12
C SER A 46 0.14 -1.55 28.12
N LYS A 47 0.57 -1.06 29.28
CA LYS A 47 1.24 0.25 29.37
C LYS A 47 2.51 0.27 28.52
N ASP A 48 3.30 -0.79 28.60
CA ASP A 48 4.59 -0.87 27.91
C ASP A 48 4.40 -0.94 26.39
N ASP A 49 3.35 -1.61 25.93
CA ASP A 49 2.93 -1.65 24.51
C ASP A 49 2.66 -0.23 24.00
N LEU A 50 1.87 0.56 24.74
CA LEU A 50 1.56 1.93 24.35
C LEU A 50 2.82 2.80 24.36
N LEU A 51 3.68 2.67 25.37
CA LEU A 51 4.92 3.44 25.45
C LEU A 51 5.85 3.14 24.27
N ALA A 52 5.96 1.87 23.88
CA ALA A 52 6.79 1.44 22.75
C ALA A 52 6.22 1.96 21.42
N ASP A 53 4.95 1.69 21.13
CA ASP A 53 4.40 1.83 19.79
C ASP A 53 3.74 3.20 19.51
N VAL A 54 3.20 3.87 20.53
CA VAL A 54 2.53 5.18 20.37
C VAL A 54 3.43 6.34 20.82
N TRP A 55 4.32 6.10 21.79
CA TRP A 55 5.27 7.12 22.29
C TRP A 55 6.71 6.90 21.81
N GLY A 56 6.98 5.86 21.00
CA GLY A 56 8.30 5.60 20.44
C GLY A 56 9.37 5.35 21.51
N GLY A 57 9.01 4.68 22.60
CA GLY A 57 9.90 4.36 23.73
C GLY A 57 10.20 5.53 24.68
N ARG A 58 9.54 6.69 24.52
CA ARG A 58 9.69 7.82 25.44
C ARG A 58 9.09 7.48 26.81
N ILE A 59 9.83 7.75 27.88
CA ILE A 59 9.33 7.64 29.24
C ILE A 59 8.32 8.76 29.46
N VAL A 60 7.03 8.42 29.58
CA VAL A 60 5.98 9.36 29.98
C VAL A 60 5.35 8.98 31.31
N SER A 61 4.86 9.98 32.03
CA SER A 61 4.19 9.78 33.30
C SER A 61 2.87 9.02 33.12
N GLU A 62 2.43 8.34 34.17
CA GLU A 62 1.12 7.67 34.19
C GLU A 62 -0.04 8.68 34.05
N SER A 63 0.15 9.91 34.52
CA SER A 63 -0.79 11.02 34.32
C SER A 63 -0.92 11.43 32.85
N ALA A 64 0.18 11.43 32.09
CA ALA A 64 0.15 11.75 30.66
C ALA A 64 -0.59 10.66 29.87
N LEU A 65 -0.35 9.39 30.17
CA LEU A 65 -1.06 8.26 29.57
C LEU A 65 -2.56 8.31 29.89
N SER A 66 -2.90 8.53 31.17
CA SER A 66 -4.29 8.69 31.60
C SER A 66 -4.98 9.86 30.92
N THR A 67 -4.26 10.96 30.70
CA THR A 67 -4.78 12.14 29.97
C THR A 67 -5.13 11.78 28.53
N ARG A 68 -4.28 11.03 27.82
CA ARG A 68 -4.55 10.60 26.44
C ARG A 68 -5.69 9.62 26.34
N ILE A 69 -5.78 8.65 27.26
CA ILE A 69 -6.91 7.71 27.33
C ILE A 69 -8.22 8.47 27.56
N ASN A 70 -8.22 9.46 28.45
CA ASN A 70 -9.41 10.26 28.72
C ASN A 70 -9.78 11.17 27.54
N ALA A 71 -8.80 11.72 26.83
CA ALA A 71 -9.04 12.48 25.60
C ALA A 71 -9.65 11.59 24.51
N ALA A 72 -9.10 10.39 24.31
CA ALA A 72 -9.64 9.38 23.39
C ALA A 72 -11.09 9.04 23.72
N ARG A 73 -11.38 8.71 24.98
CA ARG A 73 -12.75 8.43 25.45
C ARG A 73 -13.72 9.58 25.13
N ARG A 74 -13.35 10.81 25.49
CA ARG A 74 -14.20 11.99 25.29
C ARG A 74 -14.56 12.20 23.82
N ILE A 75 -13.58 12.06 22.93
CA ILE A 75 -13.78 12.21 21.48
C ILE A 75 -14.75 11.14 20.95
N LEU A 76 -14.66 9.91 21.47
CA LEU A 76 -15.56 8.82 21.11
C LEU A 76 -16.95 8.89 21.78
N GLY A 77 -17.20 9.88 22.65
CA GLY A 77 -18.40 9.92 23.48
C GLY A 77 -18.47 8.79 24.51
N ASP A 78 -17.32 8.23 24.89
CA ASP A 78 -17.13 7.27 25.98
C ASP A 78 -16.59 8.00 27.22
N ASP A 79 -16.63 7.33 28.38
CA ASP A 79 -16.07 7.87 29.61
C ASP A 79 -15.55 6.77 30.54
N GLY A 80 -14.95 7.18 31.67
CA GLY A 80 -14.37 6.27 32.65
C GLY A 80 -15.38 5.42 33.42
N ALA A 81 -16.66 5.75 33.40
CA ALA A 81 -17.72 5.01 34.07
C ALA A 81 -18.44 4.05 33.10
N ALA A 82 -18.80 4.52 31.91
CA ALA A 82 -19.52 3.77 30.90
C ALA A 82 -18.61 2.74 30.18
N GLN A 83 -17.36 3.12 29.89
CA GLN A 83 -16.32 2.28 29.25
C GLN A 83 -16.86 1.35 28.15
N ARG A 84 -17.65 1.92 27.24
CA ARG A 84 -18.35 1.18 26.18
C ARG A 84 -17.44 0.82 25.03
N LEU A 85 -16.38 1.59 24.81
CA LEU A 85 -15.43 1.41 23.71
C LEU A 85 -14.04 1.12 24.24
N ILE A 86 -13.55 1.89 25.21
CA ILE A 86 -12.21 1.70 25.79
C ILE A 86 -12.36 1.24 27.24
N ARG A 87 -12.16 -0.06 27.48
CA ARG A 87 -12.22 -0.67 28.81
C ARG A 87 -10.85 -0.63 29.47
N THR A 88 -10.81 -0.16 30.72
CA THR A 88 -9.64 -0.27 31.59
C THR A 88 -9.66 -1.63 32.28
N LEU A 89 -8.58 -2.40 32.17
CA LEU A 89 -8.34 -3.60 32.95
C LEU A 89 -7.32 -3.27 34.05
N PRO A 90 -7.73 -3.22 35.33
CA PRO A 90 -6.85 -2.83 36.42
C PRO A 90 -5.53 -3.61 36.43
N ARG A 91 -4.41 -2.89 36.53
CA ARG A 91 -3.04 -3.44 36.55
C ARG A 91 -2.62 -4.23 35.30
N ARG A 92 -3.42 -4.23 34.24
CA ARG A 92 -3.11 -4.94 32.98
C ARG A 92 -3.03 -4.01 31.78
N GLY A 93 -3.88 -2.99 31.71
CA GLY A 93 -3.88 -2.01 30.63
C GLY A 93 -5.28 -1.73 30.10
N TRP A 94 -5.39 -1.62 28.78
CA TRP A 94 -6.63 -1.22 28.11
C TRP A 94 -7.02 -2.19 27.02
N ARG A 95 -8.31 -2.27 26.74
CA ARG A 95 -8.82 -3.04 25.61
C ARG A 95 -9.90 -2.24 24.90
N PHE A 96 -9.81 -2.21 23.58
CA PHE A 96 -10.93 -1.76 22.77
C PHE A 96 -11.99 -2.86 22.72
N VAL A 97 -13.19 -2.57 23.22
CA VAL A 97 -14.30 -3.53 23.37
C VAL A 97 -15.51 -3.18 22.50
N GLY A 98 -15.44 -2.09 21.72
CA GLY A 98 -16.45 -1.80 20.72
C GLY A 98 -16.49 -2.87 19.64
N GLU A 99 -17.67 -3.13 19.09
CA GLU A 99 -17.80 -3.95 17.87
C GLU A 99 -17.13 -3.17 16.72
N VAL A 100 -15.96 -3.66 16.31
CA VAL A 100 -15.21 -3.09 15.19
C VAL A 100 -15.53 -3.91 13.97
N ARG A 101 -16.03 -3.22 12.95
CA ARG A 101 -16.01 -3.73 11.59
C ARG A 101 -14.81 -3.12 10.92
N GLU A 102 -14.00 -3.97 10.33
CA GLU A 102 -13.11 -3.53 9.27
C GLU A 102 -13.97 -3.55 8.02
N PRO A 103 -14.42 -2.39 7.52
CA PRO A 103 -15.06 -2.38 6.23
C PRO A 103 -13.98 -2.88 5.27
N VAL A 104 -14.23 -4.04 4.64
CA VAL A 104 -13.50 -4.39 3.42
C VAL A 104 -13.66 -3.15 2.54
N ALA A 105 -12.54 -2.49 2.26
CA ALA A 105 -12.45 -1.10 1.81
C ALA A 105 -13.71 -0.64 1.05
N SER A 106 -14.58 0.09 1.73
CA SER A 106 -15.70 0.83 1.14
C SER A 106 -15.67 2.24 1.70
N ASP A 107 -14.71 3.01 1.19
CA ASP A 107 -14.76 4.47 1.22
C ASP A 107 -15.25 4.92 -0.13
N GLY A 108 -16.28 5.77 -0.13
CA GLY A 108 -16.90 6.37 -1.31
C GLY A 108 -15.98 7.36 -2.04
N ALA A 109 -14.81 6.91 -2.45
CA ALA A 109 -14.28 7.10 -3.78
C ALA A 109 -13.75 5.72 -4.19
N ASP A 110 -14.61 4.99 -4.91
CA ASP A 110 -14.29 3.73 -5.54
C ASP A 110 -14.03 2.53 -4.59
N GLU A 111 -15.08 1.76 -4.29
CA GLU A 111 -14.99 0.33 -4.65
C GLU A 111 -14.38 0.30 -6.06
N PRO A 112 -13.41 -0.58 -6.40
CA PRO A 112 -13.02 -0.68 -7.78
C PRO A 112 -14.24 -1.18 -8.52
N THR A 113 -15.16 -0.31 -8.90
CA THR A 113 -16.28 -0.59 -9.74
C THR A 113 -15.77 -0.36 -11.15
N PRO A 114 -16.36 -1.00 -12.15
CA PRO A 114 -16.01 -0.71 -13.53
C PRO A 114 -16.15 0.79 -13.82
N ALA A 115 -17.15 1.44 -13.23
CA ALA A 115 -17.39 2.88 -13.36
C ALA A 115 -16.29 3.75 -12.75
N GLY A 116 -15.80 3.40 -11.56
CA GLY A 116 -14.72 4.10 -10.87
C GLY A 116 -13.43 4.10 -11.67
N LEU A 117 -13.01 2.91 -12.14
CA LEU A 117 -11.80 2.77 -12.94
C LEU A 117 -11.92 3.52 -14.29
N ILE A 118 -13.08 3.46 -14.94
CA ILE A 118 -13.35 4.21 -16.18
C ILE A 118 -13.22 5.72 -15.94
N ASN A 119 -13.83 6.24 -14.88
CA ASN A 119 -13.77 7.67 -14.54
C ASN A 119 -12.36 8.10 -14.19
N TRP A 120 -11.65 7.31 -13.38
CA TRP A 120 -10.26 7.56 -13.04
C TRP A 120 -9.35 7.48 -14.28
N ALA A 121 -9.57 6.55 -15.20
CA ALA A 121 -8.76 6.45 -16.41
C ALA A 121 -9.06 7.54 -17.45
N GLY A 122 -10.21 8.22 -17.33
CA GLY A 122 -10.68 9.21 -18.29
C GLY A 122 -11.46 8.63 -19.48
N GLY A 123 -11.89 7.36 -19.39
CA GLY A 123 -12.68 6.69 -20.42
C GLY A 123 -12.48 5.18 -20.45
N ILE A 124 -13.37 4.46 -21.16
CA ILE A 124 -13.32 2.99 -21.33
C ILE A 124 -12.03 2.54 -22.03
N ARG A 125 -11.47 3.42 -22.88
CA ARG A 125 -10.16 3.24 -23.50
C ARG A 125 -9.28 4.41 -23.10
N ALA A 126 -8.14 4.12 -22.50
CA ALA A 126 -7.19 5.11 -22.02
C ALA A 126 -5.75 4.66 -22.26
N THR A 127 -4.82 5.59 -22.37
CA THR A 127 -3.37 5.30 -22.36
C THR A 127 -2.88 5.37 -20.92
N LEU A 128 -2.43 4.24 -20.38
CA LEU A 128 -1.99 4.13 -18.99
C LEU A 128 -0.62 3.46 -18.92
N ALA A 129 0.16 3.82 -17.91
CA ALA A 129 1.31 3.04 -17.49
C ALA A 129 0.81 1.82 -16.70
N ILE A 130 1.33 0.65 -17.05
CA ILE A 130 0.91 -0.66 -16.55
C ILE A 130 2.11 -1.26 -15.82
N VAL A 131 1.93 -1.63 -14.56
CA VAL A 131 2.97 -2.22 -13.72
C VAL A 131 2.54 -3.62 -13.32
N PHE A 132 3.40 -4.59 -13.61
CA PHE A 132 3.34 -5.94 -13.07
C PHE A 132 4.49 -6.12 -12.09
N THR A 133 4.19 -6.52 -10.87
CA THR A 133 5.19 -6.88 -9.85
C THR A 133 5.15 -8.37 -9.58
N ASP A 134 6.25 -8.89 -9.02
CA ASP A 134 6.38 -10.29 -8.61
C ASP A 134 7.50 -10.41 -7.56
N LEU A 135 7.42 -11.42 -6.68
CA LEU A 135 8.43 -11.66 -5.65
C LEU A 135 9.44 -12.72 -6.10
N VAL A 136 10.70 -12.31 -6.20
CA VAL A 136 11.80 -13.16 -6.62
C VAL A 136 12.09 -14.21 -5.55
N GLY A 137 12.00 -15.49 -5.94
CA GLY A 137 12.29 -16.61 -5.04
C GLY A 137 11.20 -16.90 -4.01
N PHE A 138 10.00 -16.36 -4.19
CA PHE A 138 8.90 -16.51 -3.23
C PHE A 138 8.53 -17.98 -2.95
N MET A 139 8.54 -18.84 -3.98
CA MET A 139 8.28 -20.27 -3.82
C MET A 139 9.21 -20.90 -2.78
N HIS A 140 10.53 -20.67 -2.90
CA HIS A 140 11.49 -21.18 -1.94
C HIS A 140 11.33 -20.54 -0.55
N LEU A 141 11.04 -19.24 -0.49
CA LEU A 141 10.81 -18.55 0.79
C LEU A 141 9.59 -19.13 1.53
N SER A 142 8.54 -19.49 0.80
CA SER A 142 7.32 -20.09 1.36
C SER A 142 7.53 -21.48 1.95
N GLU A 143 8.55 -22.21 1.51
CA GLU A 143 8.93 -23.52 2.06
C GLU A 143 9.74 -23.41 3.37
N LEU A 144 10.43 -22.27 3.57
CA LEU A 144 11.30 -22.04 4.72
C LEU A 144 10.57 -21.45 5.93
N LEU A 145 9.41 -20.82 5.71
CA LEU A 145 8.62 -20.16 6.73
C LEU A 145 7.41 -21.01 7.09
N ASN A 146 6.96 -20.92 8.34
CA ASN A 146 5.64 -21.45 8.69
C ASN A 146 4.54 -20.53 8.13
N ASP A 147 3.32 -21.07 8.05
CA ASP A 147 2.16 -20.37 7.47
C ASP A 147 1.84 -19.04 8.16
N GLU A 148 2.02 -18.93 9.48
CA GLU A 148 1.71 -17.71 10.22
C GLU A 148 2.69 -16.58 9.89
N ASP A 149 3.98 -16.91 9.86
CA ASP A 149 5.05 -15.96 9.52
C ASP A 149 4.97 -15.52 8.06
N LEU A 150 4.69 -16.46 7.15
CA LEU A 150 4.47 -16.17 5.73
C LEU A 150 3.25 -15.27 5.54
N ALA A 151 2.12 -15.58 6.19
CA ALA A 151 0.91 -14.77 6.11
C ALA A 151 1.13 -13.37 6.68
N ARG A 152 1.87 -13.24 7.78
CA ARG A 152 2.23 -11.93 8.36
C ARG A 152 3.11 -11.12 7.42
N MET A 153 4.14 -11.75 6.84
CA MET A 153 5.04 -11.13 5.87
C MET A 153 4.28 -10.64 4.64
N MET A 154 3.42 -11.48 4.05
CA MET A 154 2.63 -11.10 2.87
C MET A 154 1.61 -10.01 3.18
N ARG A 155 1.00 -10.02 4.37
CA ARG A 155 0.09 -8.94 4.79
C ARG A 155 0.81 -7.58 4.85
N ILE A 156 2.03 -7.55 5.40
CA ILE A 156 2.84 -6.33 5.44
C ILE A 156 3.23 -5.91 4.02
N HIS A 157 3.70 -6.85 3.19
CA HIS A 157 4.07 -6.59 1.81
C HIS A 157 2.93 -5.96 0.99
N PHE A 158 1.73 -6.54 1.05
CA PHE A 158 0.57 -6.02 0.34
C PHE A 158 0.06 -4.71 0.94
N SER A 159 0.20 -4.50 2.25
CA SER A 159 -0.11 -3.22 2.89
C SER A 159 0.80 -2.09 2.39
N GLU A 160 2.12 -2.33 2.31
CA GLU A 160 3.06 -1.34 1.77
C GLU A 160 2.84 -1.13 0.26
N THR A 161 2.61 -2.20 -0.49
CA THR A 161 2.28 -2.12 -1.93
C THR A 161 1.04 -1.26 -2.16
N TRP A 162 -0.05 -1.51 -1.43
CA TRP A 162 -1.27 -0.72 -1.51
C TRP A 162 -1.02 0.75 -1.19
N LYS A 163 -0.32 1.02 -0.08
CA LYS A 163 0.05 2.38 0.34
C LYS A 163 0.81 3.11 -0.77
N TYR A 164 1.81 2.49 -1.40
CA TYR A 164 2.58 3.14 -2.46
C TYR A 164 1.80 3.27 -3.78
N ILE A 165 0.84 2.41 -4.09
CA ILE A 165 -0.10 2.63 -5.19
C ILE A 165 -0.90 3.91 -4.93
N GLN A 166 -1.47 4.07 -3.73
CA GLN A 166 -2.29 5.22 -3.36
C GLN A 166 -1.47 6.53 -3.35
N LEU A 167 -0.27 6.53 -2.75
CA LEU A 167 0.61 7.70 -2.71
C LEU A 167 0.98 8.23 -4.11
N ASN A 168 1.01 7.34 -5.10
CA ASN A 168 1.31 7.66 -6.49
C ASN A 168 0.05 7.80 -7.36
N ASN A 169 -1.13 7.97 -6.75
CA ASN A 169 -2.43 8.09 -7.43
C ASN A 169 -2.69 6.96 -8.45
N GLY A 170 -2.17 5.77 -8.18
CA GLY A 170 -2.36 4.58 -9.00
C GLY A 170 -3.65 3.84 -8.66
N TRP A 171 -3.95 2.84 -9.49
CA TRP A 171 -5.10 1.97 -9.32
C TRP A 171 -4.66 0.51 -9.35
N GLN A 172 -4.97 -0.25 -8.30
CA GLN A 172 -4.73 -1.69 -8.28
C GLN A 172 -5.85 -2.40 -9.05
N ILE A 173 -5.47 -3.16 -10.08
CA ILE A 173 -6.42 -3.99 -10.84
C ILE A 173 -6.68 -5.29 -10.10
N LYS A 174 -5.61 -6.04 -9.78
CA LYS A 174 -5.71 -7.33 -9.09
C LYS A 174 -4.37 -7.76 -8.51
N THR A 175 -4.44 -8.69 -7.56
CA THR A 175 -3.29 -9.43 -7.05
C THR A 175 -3.00 -10.63 -7.96
N LEU A 176 -1.72 -10.99 -8.08
CA LEU A 176 -1.22 -12.07 -8.92
C LEU A 176 -0.43 -13.06 -8.05
N GLY A 177 -1.13 -13.75 -7.13
CA GLY A 177 -0.46 -14.58 -6.13
C GLY A 177 0.33 -13.73 -5.13
N ASP A 178 1.62 -13.56 -5.38
CA ASP A 178 2.60 -12.80 -4.60
C ASP A 178 2.93 -11.42 -5.19
N GLY A 179 2.49 -11.14 -6.42
CA GLY A 179 2.64 -9.85 -7.09
C GLY A 179 1.33 -9.06 -7.23
N VAL A 180 1.41 -7.91 -7.90
CA VAL A 180 0.23 -7.07 -8.24
C VAL A 180 0.25 -6.62 -9.70
N LEU A 181 -0.95 -6.44 -10.26
CA LEU A 181 -1.19 -5.64 -11.46
C LEU A 181 -1.78 -4.29 -11.03
N ALA A 182 -1.08 -3.21 -11.35
CA ALA A 182 -1.54 -1.84 -11.10
C ALA A 182 -1.36 -0.96 -12.34
N VAL A 183 -2.15 0.11 -12.42
CA VAL A 183 -2.07 1.12 -13.49
C VAL A 183 -1.92 2.53 -12.94
N PHE A 184 -1.26 3.38 -13.72
CA PHE A 184 -0.98 4.77 -13.40
C PHE A 184 -1.21 5.64 -14.63
N ARG A 185 -1.54 6.93 -14.42
CA ARG A 185 -1.75 7.88 -15.54
C ARG A 185 -0.44 8.35 -16.19
N SER A 186 0.72 8.02 -15.60
CA SER A 186 2.05 8.45 -16.06
C SER A 186 3.10 7.39 -15.75
N VAL A 187 4.16 7.31 -16.55
CA VAL A 187 5.28 6.37 -16.32
C VAL A 187 6.06 6.72 -15.05
N GLU A 188 6.09 8.00 -14.70
CA GLU A 188 6.78 8.59 -13.56
C GLU A 188 6.18 8.08 -12.25
N ALA A 189 4.87 8.23 -12.09
CA ALA A 189 4.14 7.69 -10.95
C ALA A 189 4.28 6.15 -10.85
N ALA A 190 4.27 5.45 -11.99
CA ALA A 190 4.51 4.02 -12.02
C ALA A 190 5.93 3.66 -11.56
N LEU A 191 6.94 4.44 -11.96
CA LEU A 191 8.33 4.28 -11.57
C LEU A 191 8.56 4.62 -10.10
N ASP A 192 7.94 5.68 -9.58
CA ASP A 192 7.98 6.05 -8.16
C ASP A 192 7.40 4.94 -7.29
N PHE A 193 6.25 4.38 -7.69
CA PHE A 193 5.67 3.20 -7.06
C PHE A 193 6.63 2.01 -7.09
N ALA A 194 7.12 1.63 -8.28
CA ALA A 194 7.99 0.48 -8.47
C ALA A 194 9.31 0.62 -7.66
N TRP A 195 9.87 1.83 -7.61
CA TRP A 195 11.04 2.14 -6.81
C TRP A 195 10.77 1.97 -5.32
N ALA A 196 9.66 2.53 -4.82
CA ALA A 196 9.31 2.45 -3.41
C ALA A 196 9.16 1.01 -2.91
N ILE A 197 8.44 0.16 -3.63
CA ILE A 197 8.28 -1.26 -3.25
C ILE A 197 9.56 -2.07 -3.46
N HIS A 198 10.45 -1.65 -4.36
CA HIS A 198 11.75 -2.30 -4.57
C HIS A 198 12.70 -2.06 -3.39
N ILE A 199 12.73 -0.84 -2.85
CA ILE A 199 13.61 -0.48 -1.71
C ILE A 199 12.99 -0.81 -0.34
N ALA A 200 11.66 -0.80 -0.24
CA ALA A 200 10.92 -1.04 1.00
C ALA A 200 9.77 -2.03 0.77
N PRO A 201 10.07 -3.32 0.48
CA PRO A 201 9.06 -4.34 0.18
C PRO A 201 8.26 -4.81 1.42
N GLY A 202 8.49 -4.22 2.60
CA GLY A 202 7.85 -4.59 3.87
C GLY A 202 8.68 -5.56 4.74
N ASP A 203 9.48 -6.43 4.13
CA ASP A 203 10.43 -7.31 4.83
C ASP A 203 11.73 -7.45 4.03
N GLN A 204 12.88 -7.43 4.71
CA GLN A 204 14.21 -7.47 4.07
C GLN A 204 14.50 -8.76 3.28
N LYS A 205 13.77 -9.84 3.55
CA LYS A 205 13.87 -11.11 2.80
C LYS A 205 13.18 -11.03 1.44
N LEU A 206 12.22 -10.11 1.29
CA LEU A 206 11.48 -9.95 0.05
C LEU A 206 12.30 -9.18 -0.98
N LYS A 207 12.19 -9.63 -2.22
CA LYS A 207 12.87 -9.05 -3.36
C LYS A 207 11.86 -8.87 -4.47
N VAL A 208 11.57 -7.62 -4.82
CA VAL A 208 10.57 -7.30 -5.83
C VAL A 208 11.23 -7.12 -7.19
N ARG A 209 10.65 -7.75 -8.22
CA ARG A 209 10.84 -7.37 -9.62
C ARG A 209 9.58 -6.65 -10.12
N ALA A 210 9.78 -5.60 -10.92
CA ALA A 210 8.70 -4.82 -11.50
C ALA A 210 8.96 -4.52 -12.97
N GLY A 211 7.96 -4.78 -13.81
CA GLY A 211 7.97 -4.43 -15.22
C GLY A 211 6.95 -3.34 -15.53
N ILE A 212 7.38 -2.32 -16.27
CA ILE A 212 6.58 -1.15 -16.61
C ILE A 212 6.45 -1.02 -18.13
N ASN A 213 5.22 -0.97 -18.61
CA ASN A 213 4.89 -0.61 -19.98
C ASN A 213 3.92 0.57 -20.01
N ILE A 214 3.79 1.27 -21.13
CA ILE A 214 2.73 2.26 -21.35
C ILE A 214 2.01 1.97 -22.65
N GLY A 215 0.69 2.12 -22.67
CA GLY A 215 -0.07 2.00 -23.90
C GLY A 215 -1.58 2.03 -23.69
N SER A 216 -2.31 1.91 -24.81
CA SER A 216 -3.77 1.88 -24.77
C SER A 216 -4.27 0.59 -24.14
N VAL A 217 -5.13 0.73 -23.13
CA VAL A 217 -5.86 -0.37 -22.49
C VAL A 217 -7.36 -0.21 -22.74
N LEU A 218 -8.07 -1.35 -22.73
CA LEU A 218 -9.52 -1.42 -22.68
C LEU A 218 -9.94 -1.88 -21.29
N ILE A 219 -10.76 -1.08 -20.60
CA ILE A 219 -11.29 -1.41 -19.29
C ILE A 219 -12.55 -2.25 -19.46
N THR A 220 -12.56 -3.42 -18.85
CA THR A 220 -13.67 -4.39 -18.93
C THR A 220 -14.02 -4.88 -17.53
N GLY A 221 -15.13 -4.40 -16.99
CA GLY A 221 -15.48 -4.70 -15.61
C GLY A 221 -14.41 -4.13 -14.67
N HIS A 222 -13.84 -5.01 -13.84
CA HIS A 222 -12.79 -4.68 -12.88
C HIS A 222 -11.37 -4.89 -13.42
N ASP A 223 -11.24 -5.24 -14.70
CA ASP A 223 -9.98 -5.66 -15.31
C ASP A 223 -9.61 -4.78 -16.51
N ILE A 224 -8.37 -4.95 -16.98
CA ILE A 224 -7.86 -4.32 -18.19
C ILE A 224 -7.40 -5.36 -19.20
N THR A 225 -7.61 -5.07 -20.47
CA THR A 225 -7.14 -5.90 -21.58
C THR A 225 -6.48 -5.04 -22.66
N GLY A 226 -5.67 -5.67 -23.50
CA GLY A 226 -5.02 -5.01 -24.63
C GLY A 226 -3.59 -5.47 -24.83
N SER A 227 -3.05 -5.18 -26.01
CA SER A 227 -1.68 -5.56 -26.37
C SER A 227 -0.65 -4.99 -25.39
N ALA A 228 -0.85 -3.75 -24.91
CA ALA A 228 0.02 -3.12 -23.93
C ALA A 228 0.09 -3.88 -22.59
N VAL A 229 -1.04 -4.49 -22.15
CA VAL A 229 -1.09 -5.31 -20.92
C VAL A 229 -0.27 -6.58 -21.11
N ASN A 230 -0.38 -7.22 -22.28
CA ASN A 230 0.38 -8.41 -22.62
C ASN A 230 1.89 -8.15 -22.68
N VAL A 231 2.30 -7.00 -23.24
CA VAL A 231 3.71 -6.58 -23.24
C VAL A 231 4.21 -6.41 -21.82
N ALA A 232 3.47 -5.71 -20.95
CA ALA A 232 3.87 -5.48 -19.56
C ALA A 232 4.08 -6.81 -18.81
N SER A 233 3.11 -7.72 -18.90
CA SER A 233 3.17 -9.03 -18.26
C SER A 233 4.36 -9.86 -18.74
N ARG A 234 4.57 -9.95 -20.06
CA ARG A 234 5.67 -10.73 -20.65
C ARG A 234 7.04 -10.12 -20.35
N LEU A 235 7.13 -8.79 -20.34
CA LEU A 235 8.32 -8.05 -19.94
C LEU A 235 8.73 -8.41 -18.51
N THR A 236 7.79 -8.39 -17.55
CA THR A 236 8.08 -8.77 -16.16
C THR A 236 8.59 -10.22 -16.07
N GLY A 237 8.04 -11.12 -16.90
CA GLY A 237 8.51 -12.50 -17.00
C GLY A 237 9.96 -12.67 -17.47
N GLN A 238 10.54 -11.69 -18.16
CA GLN A 238 11.95 -11.70 -18.59
C GLN A 238 12.93 -11.32 -17.47
N ILE A 239 12.44 -10.69 -16.40
CA ILE A 239 13.27 -10.16 -15.32
C ILE A 239 13.63 -11.31 -14.38
N LYS A 240 14.88 -11.79 -14.41
CA LYS A 240 15.30 -12.95 -13.58
C LYS A 240 15.52 -12.62 -12.11
N ASP A 241 16.04 -11.43 -11.84
CA ASP A 241 16.44 -10.98 -10.50
C ASP A 241 15.57 -9.81 -10.03
N ALA A 242 15.79 -9.35 -8.80
CA ALA A 242 15.13 -8.14 -8.31
C ALA A 242 15.54 -6.94 -9.17
N GLY A 243 14.58 -6.10 -9.56
CA GLY A 243 14.87 -4.92 -10.36
C GLY A 243 13.65 -4.36 -11.07
N ILE A 244 13.83 -3.16 -11.64
CA ILE A 244 12.78 -2.43 -12.34
C ILE A 244 13.16 -2.34 -13.81
N TRP A 245 12.28 -2.80 -14.69
CA TRP A 245 12.49 -2.78 -16.14
C TRP A 245 11.35 -2.03 -16.84
N LEU A 246 11.70 -1.25 -17.85
CA LEU A 246 10.78 -0.52 -18.71
C LEU A 246 10.83 -1.10 -20.13
N SER A 247 9.70 -1.09 -20.80
CA SER A 247 9.63 -1.18 -22.27
C SER A 247 10.34 0.01 -22.92
N ASP A 248 10.69 -0.11 -24.20
CA ASP A 248 11.24 1.03 -24.95
C ASP A 248 10.25 2.19 -24.97
N GLU A 249 8.95 1.92 -25.19
CA GLU A 249 7.89 2.93 -25.19
C GLU A 249 7.79 3.67 -23.86
N ALA A 250 7.80 2.95 -22.73
CA ALA A 250 7.77 3.58 -21.41
C ALA A 250 9.02 4.41 -21.15
N TYR A 251 10.18 3.94 -21.58
CA TYR A 251 11.43 4.67 -21.43
C TYR A 251 11.46 5.96 -22.27
N GLN A 252 11.00 5.93 -23.52
CA GLN A 252 10.90 7.14 -24.34
C GLN A 252 9.90 8.14 -23.74
N HIS A 253 8.78 7.66 -23.22
CA HIS A 253 7.84 8.51 -22.48
C HIS A 253 8.51 9.18 -21.27
N LEU A 254 9.25 8.40 -20.47
CA LEU A 254 9.99 8.90 -19.31
C LEU A 254 10.99 10.01 -19.70
N LEU A 255 11.71 9.85 -20.81
CA LEU A 255 12.65 10.86 -21.31
C LEU A 255 11.98 12.14 -21.82
N SER A 256 10.78 12.01 -22.40
CA SER A 256 10.01 13.16 -22.88
C SER A 256 9.45 14.02 -21.74
N SER A 257 9.26 13.41 -20.58
CA SER A 257 8.82 14.05 -19.35
C SER A 257 9.97 14.74 -18.62
N ARG A 258 9.79 16.01 -18.25
CA ARG A 258 10.81 16.77 -17.50
C ARG A 258 10.92 16.24 -16.06
N LEU A 259 11.88 15.35 -15.77
CA LEU A 259 12.04 14.73 -14.45
C LEU A 259 13.33 15.14 -13.72
N PRO A 260 13.27 16.05 -12.73
CA PRO A 260 14.38 16.30 -11.80
C PRO A 260 14.61 15.13 -10.83
N HIS A 261 13.54 14.43 -10.43
CA HIS A 261 13.59 13.37 -9.42
C HIS A 261 14.16 12.05 -9.92
N HIS A 262 14.06 11.73 -11.21
CA HIS A 262 14.57 10.48 -11.80
C HIS A 262 15.84 10.68 -12.64
N ALA A 263 16.35 11.91 -12.75
CA ALA A 263 17.56 12.22 -13.52
C ALA A 263 18.82 11.50 -13.01
N HIS A 264 18.81 11.06 -11.75
CA HIS A 264 19.91 10.32 -11.14
C HIS A 264 19.89 8.81 -11.44
N PHE A 265 18.81 8.30 -12.03
CA PHE A 265 18.70 6.90 -12.39
C PHE A 265 19.56 6.56 -13.60
N ILE A 266 20.36 5.52 -13.46
CA ILE A 266 21.19 4.99 -14.54
C ILE A 266 20.43 3.86 -15.21
N TRP A 267 20.30 3.93 -16.53
CA TRP A 267 19.57 2.93 -17.31
C TRP A 267 20.52 2.08 -18.14
N ARG A 268 20.24 0.78 -18.21
CA ARG A 268 20.93 -0.15 -19.10
C ARG A 268 19.96 -0.63 -20.16
N LYS A 269 20.33 -0.46 -21.43
CA LYS A 269 19.60 -0.97 -22.58
C LYS A 269 19.90 -2.46 -22.80
N HIS A 270 18.86 -3.22 -23.11
CA HIS A 270 18.91 -4.62 -23.53
C HIS A 270 18.22 -4.71 -24.88
N GLU A 271 18.98 -5.01 -25.93
CA GLU A 271 18.49 -4.98 -27.31
C GLU A 271 18.06 -6.37 -27.78
N GLY A 272 17.12 -6.41 -28.71
CA GLY A 272 16.77 -7.64 -29.41
C GLY A 272 15.97 -8.64 -28.57
N ILE A 273 15.29 -8.19 -27.51
CA ILE A 273 14.51 -9.05 -26.62
C ILE A 273 13.19 -9.41 -27.28
N GLU A 274 12.86 -10.71 -27.27
CA GLU A 274 11.59 -11.23 -27.79
C GLU A 274 10.55 -11.23 -26.67
N ILE A 275 9.42 -10.54 -26.91
CA ILE A 275 8.31 -10.42 -25.96
C ILE A 275 7.03 -10.90 -26.64
N GLY A 276 6.82 -12.22 -26.62
CA GLY A 276 5.69 -12.86 -27.30
C GLY A 276 5.82 -12.87 -28.81
N GLU A 277 4.71 -12.68 -29.52
CA GLU A 277 4.66 -12.69 -31.00
C GLU A 277 5.09 -11.36 -31.65
N LEU A 278 5.55 -10.40 -30.84
CA LEU A 278 6.00 -9.10 -31.32
C LEU A 278 7.41 -9.19 -31.93
N GLN A 279 7.72 -8.23 -32.80
CA GLN A 279 9.10 -8.01 -33.24
C GLN A 279 10.02 -7.77 -32.04
N LYS A 280 11.30 -8.15 -32.20
CA LYS A 280 12.35 -7.87 -31.23
C LYS A 280 12.32 -6.40 -30.81
N THR A 281 12.30 -6.17 -29.49
CA THR A 281 12.25 -4.82 -28.92
C THR A 281 13.42 -4.57 -27.97
N ASN A 282 13.56 -3.32 -27.53
CA ASN A 282 14.51 -2.94 -26.50
C ASN A 282 13.83 -2.92 -25.15
N LEU A 283 14.55 -3.33 -24.11
CA LEU A 283 14.16 -3.16 -22.72
C LEU A 283 15.19 -2.31 -21.99
N TRP A 284 14.74 -1.61 -20.94
CA TRP A 284 15.57 -0.73 -20.15
C TRP A 284 15.50 -1.13 -18.69
N SER A 285 16.59 -1.67 -18.16
CA SER A 285 16.66 -1.99 -16.73
C SER A 285 17.26 -0.83 -15.97
N LEU A 286 16.67 -0.49 -14.83
CA LEU A 286 17.28 0.41 -13.87
C LEU A 286 18.56 -0.26 -13.33
N ALA A 287 19.71 0.33 -13.63
CA ALA A 287 21.01 -0.14 -13.18
C ALA A 287 21.25 0.35 -11.74
N ASN A 288 21.44 -0.57 -10.81
CA ASN A 288 21.92 -0.22 -9.48
C ASN A 288 23.33 0.39 -9.55
N LYS A 289 23.49 1.61 -9.01
CA LYS A 289 24.71 2.19 -8.37
C LYS A 289 24.44 3.67 -8.03
N ILE A 290 24.74 4.24 -6.86
CA ILE A 290 25.91 4.13 -5.98
C ILE A 290 25.46 4.14 -4.51
N THR A 291 26.08 3.31 -3.67
CA THR A 291 26.11 3.47 -2.20
C THR A 291 26.64 4.86 -1.88
N ILE A 292 25.77 5.77 -1.41
CA ILE A 292 26.21 6.97 -0.71
C ILE A 292 26.40 6.62 0.75
#